data_AF-A0A4Y8V738-F1
#
_entry.id   AF-A0A4Y8V738-F1
#
_cell.length_a   1.000
_cell.length_b   1.000
_cell.length_c   1.000
_cell.angle_alpha   90.00
_cell.angle_beta   90.00
_cell.angle_gamma   90.00
#
_symmetry.space_group_name_H-M   'P 1'
#
loop_
_entity.id
_entity.type
_entity.pdbx_description
1 polymer ?
#
loop_
_entity_poly.entity_id
_entity_poly.type
_entity_poly.pdbx_seq_one_letter_code
_entity_poly.pdbx_strand_id
1 'polypeptide(L)'
;MTIKRWVRTRGLAILTSPMVRHLRRSKAALLRRLRRQPAVVHYFHQVDDPYSDLAVRALPHLAANYAIKIVPHLVPAPDAGAAPELQRLMDWSLRDAADLANALGLAPSPWGKAPSADVLAQAQAALAGMTDPILFAEAAAKVRLFFSRIPEHKLTEKELDELGLAATGYAAAALTDGQALRDMLGHYLGGMFFFEDEWYWGLDRLNWLEQRLQPLARHSHVVPFAPRLEASVVSAATPSIQASSDNQGPILDLYFSFRSPYSWIVLPRVIALANKYHARLRLRFVLPMVMRGLPIPDAKRFYIVSDTKREAERVGLPFGMIADPVGKPTERGLAVLHHAIEHNKGEAFAVSFMRGVFAEGINARSDSGLLKLCQRAGINVEQMHAALADTRWRAVAEANREEMFKQGIWGVPAFRVNEGSAHWGQDRLWLLEKQLRQATTPAPDAPH
;
A
#
# COMPACT_ATOMS: atom_id res chain seq x y z
N MET A 1 32.86 -4.48 2.09
CA MET A 1 31.50 -3.95 2.38
C MET A 1 31.68 -2.58 3.03
N THR A 2 31.15 -1.48 2.49
CA THR A 2 31.41 -0.13 3.05
C THR A 2 30.69 0.08 4.39
N ILE A 3 31.36 0.71 5.37
CA ILE A 3 30.86 0.93 6.75
C ILE A 3 29.46 1.55 6.74
N LYS A 4 29.23 2.58 5.91
CA LYS A 4 27.93 3.27 5.76
C LYS A 4 26.77 2.31 5.41
N ARG A 5 27.02 1.29 4.56
CA ARG A 5 25.98 0.33 4.16
C ARG A 5 25.67 -0.65 5.27
N TRP A 6 26.70 -1.11 5.98
CA TRP A 6 26.54 -2.02 7.11
C TRP A 6 25.71 -1.38 8.23
N VAL A 7 26.01 -0.11 8.56
CA VAL A 7 25.23 0.69 9.52
C VAL A 7 23.76 0.83 9.06
N ARG A 8 23.52 1.13 7.77
CA ARG A 8 22.16 1.25 7.23
C ARG A 8 21.35 -0.04 7.33
N THR A 9 21.95 -1.18 6.97
CA THR A 9 21.27 -2.50 7.08
C THR A 9 20.96 -2.85 8.53
N ARG A 10 21.90 -2.60 9.46
CA ARG A 10 21.67 -2.79 10.91
C ARG A 10 20.59 -1.86 11.45
N GLY A 11 20.58 -0.59 11.05
CA GLY A 11 19.54 0.37 11.43
C GLY A 11 18.13 -0.05 10.98
N LEU A 12 18.00 -0.53 9.74
CA LEU A 12 16.72 -1.07 9.23
C LEU A 12 16.32 -2.36 9.94
N ALA A 13 17.27 -3.22 10.33
CA ALA A 13 16.98 -4.42 11.12
C ALA A 13 16.45 -4.07 12.53
N ILE A 14 16.95 -3.01 13.15
CA ILE A 14 16.42 -2.50 14.43
C ILE A 14 15.02 -1.92 14.22
N LEU A 15 14.82 -1.09 13.19
CA LEU A 15 13.51 -0.51 12.86
C LEU A 15 12.44 -1.59 12.63
N THR A 16 12.82 -2.68 11.97
CA THR A 16 11.94 -3.81 11.63
C THR A 16 11.91 -4.90 12.69
N SER A 17 12.51 -4.70 13.87
CA SER A 17 12.51 -5.70 14.93
C SER A 17 11.14 -5.77 15.64
N PRO A 18 10.49 -6.95 15.69
CA PRO A 18 9.24 -7.10 16.44
C PRO A 18 9.42 -6.74 17.92
N MET A 19 10.54 -7.13 18.53
CA MET A 19 10.88 -6.80 19.91
C MET A 19 10.95 -5.28 20.13
N VAL A 20 11.63 -4.54 19.24
CA VAL A 20 11.73 -3.07 19.33
C VAL A 20 10.36 -2.43 19.17
N ARG A 21 9.54 -2.91 18.22
CA ARG A 21 8.16 -2.45 18.05
C ARG A 21 7.32 -2.68 19.32
N HIS A 22 7.38 -3.88 19.91
CA HIS A 22 6.67 -4.18 21.17
C HIS A 22 7.15 -3.30 22.33
N LEU A 23 8.45 -3.04 22.42
CA LEU A 23 9.01 -2.14 23.43
C LEU A 23 8.51 -0.71 23.26
N ARG A 24 8.47 -0.18 22.02
CA ARG A 24 7.92 1.15 21.72
C ARG A 24 6.44 1.25 22.11
N ARG A 25 5.64 0.25 21.74
CA ARG A 25 4.22 0.17 22.13
C ARG A 25 4.05 0.16 23.65
N SER A 26 4.80 -0.69 24.34
CA SER A 26 4.73 -0.83 25.80
C SER A 26 5.16 0.45 26.51
N LYS A 27 6.22 1.10 26.02
CA LYS A 27 6.70 2.39 26.52
C LYS A 27 5.64 3.49 26.34
N ALA A 28 5.03 3.60 25.16
CA ALA A 28 4.00 4.59 24.88
C ALA A 28 2.76 4.39 25.80
N ALA A 29 2.29 3.15 25.92
CA ALA A 29 1.18 2.81 26.81
C ALA A 29 1.50 3.08 28.29
N LEU A 30 2.72 2.74 28.74
CA LEU A 30 3.17 3.00 30.12
C LEU A 30 3.24 4.50 30.41
N LEU A 31 3.89 5.29 29.54
CA LEU A 31 4.00 6.74 29.69
C LEU A 31 2.64 7.41 29.78
N ARG A 32 1.69 6.99 28.92
CA ARG A 32 0.30 7.46 28.97
C ARG A 32 -0.36 7.16 30.31
N ARG A 33 -0.26 5.92 30.80
CA ARG A 33 -0.84 5.50 32.08
C ARG A 33 -0.24 6.26 33.27
N LEU A 34 1.09 6.41 33.29
CA LEU A 34 1.80 7.18 34.33
C LEU A 34 1.36 8.65 34.35
N ARG A 35 1.10 9.24 33.18
CA ARG A 35 0.61 10.62 33.04
C ARG A 35 -0.91 10.75 33.20
N ARG A 36 -1.64 9.67 33.48
CA ARG A 36 -3.11 9.61 33.55
C ARG A 36 -3.80 10.21 32.32
N GLN A 37 -3.17 10.08 31.15
CA GLN A 37 -3.70 10.60 29.90
C GLN A 37 -4.66 9.60 29.24
N PRO A 38 -5.73 10.07 28.59
CA PRO A 38 -6.59 9.19 27.80
C PRO A 38 -5.81 8.57 26.64
N ALA A 39 -6.24 7.39 26.19
CA ALA A 39 -5.75 6.81 24.94
C ALA A 39 -6.26 7.66 23.78
N VAL A 40 -5.36 8.24 22.97
CA VAL A 40 -5.73 9.13 21.87
C VAL A 40 -5.39 8.48 20.53
N VAL A 41 -6.39 8.35 19.67
CA VAL A 41 -6.23 8.04 18.25
C VAL A 41 -6.32 9.33 17.47
N HIS A 42 -5.24 9.70 16.78
CA HIS A 42 -5.25 10.82 15.84
C HIS A 42 -5.69 10.30 14.48
N TYR A 43 -6.69 10.93 13.86
CA TYR A 43 -7.16 10.61 12.52
C TYR A 43 -6.83 11.78 11.59
N PHE A 44 -6.12 11.51 10.50
CA PHE A 44 -5.71 12.52 9.53
C PHE A 44 -6.56 12.39 8.28
N HIS A 45 -7.42 13.38 8.05
CA HIS A 45 -8.44 13.38 7.01
C HIS A 45 -8.04 14.33 5.87
N GLN A 46 -7.86 13.79 4.68
CA GLN A 46 -7.75 14.60 3.46
C GLN A 46 -9.13 14.60 2.78
N VAL A 47 -9.70 15.78 2.56
CA VAL A 47 -11.12 15.92 2.18
C VAL A 47 -11.45 15.35 0.79
N ASP A 48 -10.53 15.50 -0.17
CA ASP A 48 -10.67 15.00 -1.54
C ASP A 48 -10.10 13.58 -1.74
N ASP A 49 -9.64 12.92 -0.69
CA ASP A 49 -9.09 11.56 -0.77
C ASP A 49 -10.20 10.49 -0.60
N PRO A 50 -10.45 9.64 -1.62
CA PRO A 50 -11.45 8.58 -1.53
C PRO A 50 -11.21 7.60 -0.37
N TYR A 51 -9.95 7.35 0.02
CA TYR A 51 -9.67 6.48 1.17
C TYR A 51 -9.96 7.15 2.51
N SER A 52 -9.77 8.48 2.59
CA SER A 52 -10.18 9.28 3.75
C SER A 52 -11.70 9.23 3.93
N ASP A 53 -12.47 9.33 2.84
CA ASP A 53 -13.95 9.18 2.89
C ASP A 53 -14.41 7.81 3.40
N LEU A 54 -13.69 6.73 3.08
CA LEU A 54 -13.99 5.42 3.64
C LEU A 54 -13.55 5.33 5.11
N ALA A 55 -12.36 5.81 5.43
CA ALA A 55 -11.77 5.71 6.76
C ALA A 55 -12.56 6.49 7.82
N VAL A 56 -13.08 7.68 7.48
CA VAL A 56 -13.83 8.52 8.43
C VAL A 56 -15.10 7.82 8.95
N ARG A 57 -15.64 6.87 8.18
CA ARG A 57 -16.83 6.10 8.57
C ARG A 57 -16.57 5.16 9.75
N ALA A 58 -15.31 4.85 10.04
CA ALA A 58 -14.92 4.07 11.20
C ALA A 58 -14.93 4.87 12.51
N LEU A 59 -14.92 6.22 12.48
CA LEU A 59 -14.78 7.02 13.70
C LEU A 59 -15.92 6.79 14.71
N PRO A 60 -17.21 6.77 14.33
CA PRO A 60 -18.29 6.51 15.28
C PRO A 60 -18.18 5.12 15.92
N HIS A 61 -17.83 4.10 15.12
CA HIS A 61 -17.59 2.74 15.61
C HIS A 61 -16.47 2.69 16.63
N LEU A 62 -15.33 3.31 16.32
CA LEU A 62 -14.17 3.34 17.23
C LEU A 62 -14.50 4.09 18.53
N ALA A 63 -15.22 5.20 18.46
CA ALA A 63 -15.63 5.98 19.62
C ALA A 63 -16.61 5.22 20.53
N ALA A 64 -17.55 4.48 19.93
CA ALA A 64 -18.57 3.73 20.64
C ALA A 64 -18.01 2.48 21.33
N ASN A 65 -17.04 1.79 20.71
CA ASN A 65 -16.61 0.46 21.17
C ASN A 65 -15.33 0.48 22.03
N TYR A 66 -14.52 1.54 21.99
CA TYR A 66 -13.26 1.60 22.71
C TYR A 66 -13.19 2.83 23.64
N ALA A 67 -12.53 2.67 24.79
CA ALA A 67 -12.29 3.71 25.78
C ALA A 67 -11.13 4.63 25.33
N ILE A 68 -11.33 5.33 24.22
CA ILE A 68 -10.36 6.22 23.58
C ILE A 68 -10.97 7.59 23.30
N LYS A 69 -10.09 8.59 23.16
CA LYS A 69 -10.40 9.86 22.51
C LYS A 69 -9.95 9.77 21.05
N ILE A 70 -10.81 10.18 20.12
CA ILE A 70 -10.46 10.30 18.71
C ILE A 70 -10.34 11.79 18.40
N VAL A 71 -9.28 12.19 17.70
CA VAL A 71 -9.06 13.58 17.29
C VAL A 71 -8.85 13.62 15.78
N PRO A 72 -9.83 14.10 15.01
CA PRO A 72 -9.68 14.38 13.58
C PRO A 72 -8.75 15.58 13.36
N HIS A 73 -7.90 15.50 12.32
CA HIS A 73 -7.02 16.56 11.84
C HIS A 73 -7.20 16.67 10.33
N LEU A 74 -7.51 17.86 9.83
CA LEU A 74 -7.50 18.09 8.39
C LEU A 74 -6.06 18.14 7.87
N VAL A 75 -5.80 17.48 6.75
CA VAL A 75 -4.47 17.49 6.12
C VAL A 75 -4.56 17.73 4.61
N PRO A 76 -3.55 18.40 4.03
CA PRO A 76 -3.47 18.55 2.59
C PRO A 76 -3.00 17.25 1.92
N ALA A 77 -3.16 17.21 0.60
CA ALA A 77 -2.60 16.20 -0.27
C ALA A 77 -1.09 15.99 -0.04
N PRO A 78 -0.56 14.77 -0.29
CA PRO A 78 0.87 14.53 -0.23
C PRO A 78 1.63 15.41 -1.24
N ASP A 79 2.88 15.76 -0.90
CA ASP A 79 3.77 16.48 -1.82
C ASP A 79 4.11 15.64 -3.07
N ALA A 80 4.61 16.30 -4.12
CA ALA A 80 4.97 15.65 -5.37
C ALA A 80 6.12 14.63 -5.25
N GLY A 81 6.98 14.73 -4.23
CA GLY A 81 8.00 13.71 -3.93
C GLY A 81 7.40 12.43 -3.36
N ALA A 82 6.32 12.54 -2.59
CA ALA A 82 5.54 11.43 -2.09
C ALA A 82 4.58 10.84 -3.13
N ALA A 83 3.98 11.67 -3.99
CA ALA A 83 3.03 11.27 -5.02
C ALA A 83 3.27 12.01 -6.35
N PRO A 84 4.25 11.57 -7.17
CA PRO A 84 4.65 12.29 -8.39
C PRO A 84 3.62 12.22 -9.54
N GLU A 85 2.68 11.28 -9.48
CA GLU A 85 1.65 11.03 -10.50
C GLU A 85 0.25 11.32 -9.92
N LEU A 86 0.04 12.53 -9.40
CA LEU A 86 -1.13 12.85 -8.57
C LEU A 86 -2.48 12.60 -9.28
N GLN A 87 -2.60 12.97 -10.55
CA GLN A 87 -3.83 12.75 -11.30
C GLN A 87 -4.15 11.25 -11.44
N ARG A 88 -3.15 10.44 -11.83
CA ARG A 88 -3.34 8.98 -11.94
C ARG A 88 -3.63 8.37 -10.58
N LEU A 89 -3.01 8.87 -9.52
CA LEU A 89 -3.32 8.47 -8.15
C LEU A 89 -4.76 8.74 -7.81
N MET A 90 -5.29 9.91 -8.14
CA MET A 90 -6.69 10.24 -7.91
C MET A 90 -7.63 9.33 -8.71
N ASP A 91 -7.41 9.20 -10.02
CA ASP A 91 -8.22 8.36 -10.92
C ASP A 91 -8.27 6.90 -10.43
N TRP A 92 -7.10 6.36 -10.04
CA TRP A 92 -7.00 5.04 -9.44
C TRP A 92 -7.75 4.96 -8.11
N SER A 93 -7.56 5.93 -7.22
CA SER A 93 -8.13 5.90 -5.87
C SER A 93 -9.65 5.96 -5.88
N LEU A 94 -10.26 6.68 -6.84
CA LEU A 94 -11.70 6.71 -7.02
C LEU A 94 -12.27 5.33 -7.35
N ARG A 95 -11.67 4.64 -8.35
CA ARG A 95 -12.08 3.29 -8.72
C ARG A 95 -11.84 2.29 -7.59
N ASP A 96 -10.64 2.32 -7.02
CA ASP A 96 -10.21 1.36 -6.02
C ASP A 96 -10.97 1.49 -4.70
N ALA A 97 -11.25 2.71 -4.25
CA ALA A 97 -12.10 2.94 -3.08
C ALA A 97 -13.54 2.45 -3.31
N ALA A 98 -14.07 2.59 -4.53
CA ALA A 98 -15.38 2.02 -4.85
C ALA A 98 -15.37 0.47 -4.77
N ASP A 99 -14.35 -0.18 -5.34
CA ASP A 99 -14.18 -1.64 -5.24
C ASP A 99 -14.03 -2.10 -3.78
N LEU A 100 -13.21 -1.38 -2.99
CA LEU A 100 -13.01 -1.64 -1.56
C LEU A 100 -14.32 -1.48 -0.78
N ALA A 101 -15.07 -0.39 -1.00
CA ALA A 101 -16.34 -0.15 -0.33
C ALA A 101 -17.34 -1.28 -0.61
N ASN A 102 -17.51 -1.65 -1.88
CA ASN A 102 -18.40 -2.73 -2.29
C ASN A 102 -18.03 -4.06 -1.62
N ALA A 103 -16.74 -4.41 -1.58
CA ALA A 103 -16.28 -5.64 -0.95
C ALA A 103 -16.43 -5.65 0.58
N LEU A 104 -16.45 -4.47 1.21
CA LEU A 104 -16.71 -4.31 2.64
C LEU A 104 -18.20 -4.15 2.97
N GLY A 105 -19.10 -4.17 1.99
CA GLY A 105 -20.53 -3.91 2.20
C GLY A 105 -20.86 -2.46 2.56
N LEU A 106 -19.95 -1.53 2.24
CA LEU A 106 -20.12 -0.09 2.43
C LEU A 106 -20.64 0.54 1.13
N ALA A 107 -21.42 1.61 1.24
CA ALA A 107 -21.80 2.40 0.07
C ALA A 107 -20.54 3.00 -0.61
N PRO A 108 -20.34 2.85 -1.93
CA PRO A 108 -19.21 3.47 -2.61
C PRO A 108 -19.26 4.99 -2.48
N SER A 109 -18.10 5.64 -2.61
CA SER A 109 -18.09 7.10 -2.69
C SER A 109 -18.82 7.52 -3.98
N PRO A 110 -19.81 8.43 -3.91
CA PRO A 110 -20.67 8.77 -5.02
C PRO A 110 -20.04 9.78 -6.00
N TRP A 111 -18.84 10.28 -5.74
CA TRP A 111 -18.16 11.22 -6.65
C TRP A 111 -17.23 10.49 -7.63
N GLY A 112 -17.42 10.72 -8.93
CA GLY A 112 -16.67 10.03 -10.00
C GLY A 112 -15.44 10.79 -10.52
N LYS A 113 -15.20 12.01 -10.03
CA LYS A 113 -14.06 12.87 -10.36
C LYS A 113 -13.62 13.65 -9.12
N ALA A 114 -12.40 14.17 -9.15
CA ALA A 114 -11.91 15.08 -8.11
C ALA A 114 -12.76 16.36 -8.05
N PRO A 115 -13.04 16.92 -6.85
CA PRO A 115 -13.73 18.18 -6.71
C PRO A 115 -12.90 19.35 -7.25
N SER A 116 -13.55 20.44 -7.68
CA SER A 116 -12.86 21.69 -8.00
C SER A 116 -12.22 22.31 -6.76
N ALA A 117 -11.22 23.19 -6.95
CA ALA A 117 -10.52 23.84 -5.83
C ALA A 117 -11.45 24.64 -4.92
N ASP A 118 -12.46 25.32 -5.50
CA ASP A 118 -13.44 26.10 -4.75
C ASP A 118 -14.35 25.20 -3.89
N VAL A 119 -14.84 24.10 -4.48
CA VAL A 119 -15.68 23.11 -3.79
C VAL A 119 -14.89 22.43 -2.67
N LEU A 120 -13.62 22.10 -2.92
CA LEU A 120 -12.73 21.55 -1.91
C LEU A 120 -12.49 22.52 -0.76
N ALA A 121 -12.27 23.81 -1.05
CA ALA A 121 -12.07 24.84 -0.02
C ALA A 121 -13.31 25.00 0.87
N GLN A 122 -14.52 24.97 0.29
CA GLN A 122 -15.78 25.00 1.04
C GLN A 122 -15.92 23.78 1.96
N ALA A 123 -15.65 22.58 1.44
CA ALA A 123 -15.70 21.35 2.22
C ALA A 123 -14.65 21.32 3.35
N GLN A 124 -13.45 21.83 3.10
CA GLN A 124 -12.41 21.99 4.13
C GLN A 124 -12.86 22.97 5.22
N ALA A 125 -13.49 24.09 4.86
CA ALA A 125 -14.01 25.07 5.83
C ALA A 125 -15.17 24.51 6.66
N ALA A 126 -16.02 23.67 6.06
CA ALA A 126 -17.11 23.00 6.77
C ALA A 126 -16.60 22.04 7.86
N LEU A 127 -15.47 21.35 7.62
CA LEU A 127 -14.87 20.40 8.56
C LEU A 127 -13.86 21.04 9.54
N ALA A 128 -13.41 22.26 9.27
CA ALA A 128 -12.36 22.92 10.04
C ALA A 128 -12.81 23.24 11.46
N GLY A 129 -12.04 22.79 12.47
CA GLY A 129 -12.34 23.07 13.88
C GLY A 129 -13.31 22.07 14.53
N MET A 130 -13.88 21.13 13.77
CA MET A 130 -14.67 20.03 14.33
C MET A 130 -13.78 19.03 15.07
N THR A 131 -13.91 18.99 16.40
CA THR A 131 -13.12 18.07 17.25
C THR A 131 -13.88 16.82 17.67
N ASP A 132 -15.21 16.83 17.60
CA ASP A 132 -16.03 15.67 17.92
C ASP A 132 -16.00 14.68 16.74
N PRO A 133 -15.58 13.42 16.96
CA PRO A 133 -15.40 12.46 15.88
C PRO A 133 -16.71 11.99 15.23
N ILE A 134 -17.84 12.02 15.96
CA ILE A 134 -19.14 11.61 15.44
C ILE A 134 -19.68 12.72 14.55
N LEU A 135 -19.71 13.96 15.04
CA LEU A 135 -20.12 15.12 14.25
C LEU A 135 -19.21 15.33 13.04
N PHE A 136 -17.90 15.10 13.19
CA PHE A 136 -16.96 15.14 12.07
C PHE A 136 -17.31 14.10 10.99
N ALA A 137 -17.63 12.86 11.38
CA ALA A 137 -18.01 11.81 10.42
C ALA A 137 -19.36 12.09 9.74
N GLU A 138 -20.32 12.67 10.46
CA GLU A 138 -21.60 13.12 9.90
C GLU A 138 -21.41 14.26 8.89
N ALA A 139 -20.59 15.26 9.23
CA ALA A 139 -20.25 16.35 8.32
C ALA A 139 -19.50 15.83 7.08
N ALA A 140 -18.56 14.90 7.25
CA ALA A 140 -17.86 14.27 6.13
C ALA A 140 -18.82 13.47 5.23
N ALA A 141 -19.83 12.80 5.81
CA ALA A 141 -20.87 12.12 5.04
C ALA A 141 -21.71 13.09 4.19
N LYS A 142 -21.99 14.30 4.71
CA LYS A 142 -22.66 15.37 3.95
C LYS A 142 -21.77 15.93 2.84
N VAL A 143 -20.49 16.19 3.13
CA VAL A 143 -19.49 16.56 2.11
C VAL A 143 -19.44 15.54 0.98
N ARG A 144 -19.55 14.24 1.32
CA ARG A 144 -19.62 13.18 0.32
C ARG A 144 -20.83 13.26 -0.59
N LEU A 145 -22.01 13.46 -0.03
CA LEU A 145 -23.21 13.67 -0.84
C LEU A 145 -23.09 14.94 -1.69
N PHE A 146 -22.51 15.99 -1.12
CA PHE A 146 -22.25 17.24 -1.82
C PHE A 146 -21.39 17.03 -3.09
N PHE A 147 -20.23 16.38 -2.97
CA PHE A 147 -19.35 16.13 -4.11
C PHE A 147 -19.99 15.29 -5.24
N SER A 148 -20.98 14.44 -4.92
CA SER A 148 -21.68 13.64 -5.95
C SER A 148 -22.73 14.38 -6.75
N ARG A 149 -23.32 15.43 -6.19
CA ARG A 149 -24.43 16.12 -6.85
C ARG A 149 -23.95 17.15 -7.86
N ILE A 150 -22.78 17.77 -7.62
CA ILE A 150 -22.34 18.93 -8.39
C ILE A 150 -20.80 19.09 -8.34
N PRO A 151 -20.01 18.38 -9.16
CA PRO A 151 -18.53 18.45 -9.09
C PRO A 151 -17.93 19.81 -9.50
N GLU A 152 -18.70 20.66 -10.20
CA GLU A 152 -18.20 21.92 -10.80
C GLU A 152 -18.92 23.20 -10.33
N HIS A 153 -20.03 23.10 -9.60
CA HIS A 153 -20.76 24.28 -9.13
C HIS A 153 -20.56 24.52 -7.64
N LYS A 154 -20.07 25.72 -7.37
CA LYS A 154 -19.80 26.27 -6.05
C LYS A 154 -21.14 26.54 -5.36
N LEU A 155 -21.35 25.93 -4.21
CA LEU A 155 -22.57 26.17 -3.44
C LEU A 155 -22.60 27.60 -2.92
N THR A 156 -23.79 28.17 -2.88
CA THR A 156 -24.08 29.38 -2.14
C THR A 156 -24.02 29.13 -0.64
N GLU A 157 -23.84 30.20 0.16
CA GLU A 157 -23.88 30.10 1.63
C GLU A 157 -25.20 29.50 2.12
N LYS A 158 -26.32 29.83 1.47
CA LYS A 158 -27.63 29.28 1.78
C LYS A 158 -27.70 27.77 1.59
N GLU A 159 -27.13 27.24 0.51
CA GLU A 159 -27.10 25.79 0.27
C GLU A 159 -26.16 25.07 1.25
N LEU A 160 -25.05 25.71 1.62
CA LEU A 160 -24.16 25.18 2.68
C LEU A 160 -24.90 25.13 4.03
N ASP A 161 -25.65 26.17 4.37
CA ASP A 161 -26.46 26.21 5.59
C ASP A 161 -27.57 25.16 5.58
N GLU A 162 -28.29 24.99 4.47
CA GLU A 162 -29.34 23.97 4.30
C GLU A 162 -28.80 22.53 4.42
N LEU A 163 -27.55 22.30 4.00
CA LEU A 163 -26.85 21.03 4.19
C LEU A 163 -26.25 20.88 5.59
N GLY A 164 -26.23 21.94 6.40
CA GLY A 164 -25.54 22.00 7.69
C GLY A 164 -24.03 21.84 7.53
N LEU A 165 -23.46 22.48 6.51
CA LEU A 165 -22.04 22.56 6.16
C LEU A 165 -21.53 24.01 6.21
N ALA A 166 -22.19 24.89 6.98
CA ALA A 166 -21.70 26.24 7.26
C ALA A 166 -20.24 26.18 7.73
N ALA A 167 -19.42 27.15 7.33
CA ALA A 167 -18.01 27.18 7.73
C ALA A 167 -17.90 27.20 9.27
N THR A 168 -17.26 26.17 9.83
CA THR A 168 -17.14 26.02 11.29
C THR A 168 -15.79 26.49 11.83
N GLY A 169 -14.83 26.80 10.95
CA GLY A 169 -13.51 27.27 11.34
C GLY A 169 -12.62 27.70 10.17
N TYR A 170 -11.37 28.04 10.48
CA TYR A 170 -10.41 28.55 9.51
C TYR A 170 -9.60 27.40 8.86
N ALA A 171 -10.05 26.96 7.68
CA ALA A 171 -9.51 25.81 6.95
C ALA A 171 -7.99 25.86 6.75
N ALA A 172 -7.44 27.03 6.40
CA ALA A 172 -6.01 27.17 6.12
C ALA A 172 -5.13 26.90 7.35
N ALA A 173 -5.54 27.37 8.54
CA ALA A 173 -4.83 27.04 9.78
C ALA A 173 -4.99 25.56 10.13
N ALA A 174 -6.21 25.01 10.03
CA ALA A 174 -6.45 23.60 10.32
C ALA A 174 -5.59 22.66 9.45
N LEU A 175 -5.45 22.96 8.15
CA LEU A 175 -4.58 22.22 7.23
C LEU A 175 -3.09 22.37 7.58
N THR A 176 -2.66 23.58 7.95
CA THR A 176 -1.27 23.86 8.36
C THR A 176 -0.93 23.09 9.64
N ASP A 177 -1.78 23.15 10.65
CA ASP A 177 -1.59 22.49 11.94
C ASP A 177 -1.61 20.97 11.80
N GLY A 178 -2.58 20.45 11.03
CA GLY A 178 -2.67 19.03 10.74
C GLY A 178 -1.48 18.51 9.93
N GLN A 179 -0.99 19.27 8.94
CA GLN A 179 0.23 18.95 8.23
C GLN A 179 1.44 18.94 9.16
N ALA A 180 1.62 19.98 9.97
CA ALA A 180 2.74 20.08 10.90
C ALA A 180 2.76 18.89 11.88
N LEU A 181 1.59 18.50 12.41
CA LEU A 181 1.47 17.33 13.28
C LEU A 181 1.75 16.02 12.51
N ARG A 182 1.21 15.85 11.30
CA ARG A 182 1.45 14.67 10.46
C ARG A 182 2.94 14.49 10.14
N ASP A 183 3.62 15.59 9.80
CA ASP A 183 5.03 15.61 9.46
C ASP A 183 5.89 15.32 10.70
N MET A 184 5.56 15.94 11.85
CA MET A 184 6.20 15.66 13.14
C MET A 184 6.11 14.18 13.52
N LEU A 185 4.94 13.56 13.32
CA LEU A 185 4.70 12.16 13.61
C LEU A 185 5.24 11.22 12.50
N GLY A 186 5.79 11.77 11.42
CA GLY A 186 6.53 11.03 10.40
C GLY A 186 5.67 10.36 9.33
N HIS A 187 4.57 10.99 8.89
CA HIS A 187 3.79 10.54 7.73
C HIS A 187 3.53 11.67 6.73
N TYR A 188 2.65 11.42 5.75
CA TYR A 188 2.51 12.21 4.52
C TYR A 188 1.18 11.97 3.78
N LEU A 189 0.40 10.94 4.13
CA LEU A 189 -0.87 10.62 3.48
C LEU A 189 -2.07 11.12 4.31
N GLY A 190 -3.20 11.33 3.64
CA GLY A 190 -4.52 11.33 4.28
C GLY A 190 -5.02 9.91 4.54
N GLY A 191 -6.17 9.81 5.22
CA GLY A 191 -6.82 8.53 5.53
C GLY A 191 -6.03 7.72 6.55
N MET A 192 -5.22 8.39 7.38
CA MET A 192 -4.29 7.74 8.29
C MET A 192 -4.77 7.81 9.73
N PHE A 193 -4.64 6.72 10.45
CA PHE A 193 -4.77 6.70 11.91
C PHE A 193 -3.39 6.60 12.55
N PHE A 194 -3.21 7.29 13.67
CA PHE A 194 -2.02 7.19 14.51
C PHE A 194 -2.42 6.87 15.95
N PHE A 195 -1.80 5.83 16.51
CA PHE A 195 -2.02 5.42 17.89
C PHE A 195 -0.72 4.91 18.52
N GLU A 196 -0.25 5.59 19.58
CA GLU A 196 0.89 5.17 20.39
C GLU A 196 2.12 4.79 19.55
N ASP A 197 2.69 5.76 18.83
CA ASP A 197 3.91 5.65 18.01
C ASP A 197 3.77 4.73 16.78
N GLU A 198 2.56 4.59 16.25
CA GLU A 198 2.32 3.69 15.12
C GLU A 198 1.18 4.16 14.23
N TRP A 199 1.40 4.00 12.92
CA TRP A 199 0.49 4.40 11.85
C TRP A 199 -0.31 3.21 11.29
N TYR A 200 -1.54 3.50 10.86
CA TYR A 200 -2.48 2.57 10.22
C TYR A 200 -3.18 3.26 9.04
N TRP A 201 -2.93 2.75 7.84
CA TRP A 201 -3.44 3.30 6.59
C TRP A 201 -4.84 2.80 6.26
N GLY A 202 -5.79 3.74 6.30
CA GLY A 202 -7.16 3.56 5.87
C GLY A 202 -7.85 2.36 6.51
N LEU A 203 -8.81 1.81 5.78
CA LEU A 203 -9.49 0.58 6.18
C LEU A 203 -8.58 -0.66 6.01
N ASP A 204 -7.61 -0.62 5.09
CA ASP A 204 -6.67 -1.71 4.81
C ASP A 204 -5.77 -2.08 6.01
N ARG A 205 -5.61 -1.17 6.98
CA ARG A 205 -4.85 -1.41 8.23
C ARG A 205 -5.68 -1.22 9.49
N LEU A 206 -6.97 -0.92 9.39
CA LEU A 206 -7.83 -0.64 10.53
C LEU A 206 -7.90 -1.84 11.50
N ASN A 207 -7.89 -3.06 10.97
CA ASN A 207 -7.86 -4.29 11.77
C ASN A 207 -6.66 -4.35 12.74
N TRP A 208 -5.50 -3.81 12.36
CA TRP A 208 -4.34 -3.74 13.26
C TRP A 208 -4.51 -2.70 14.36
N LEU A 209 -5.15 -1.57 14.04
CA LEU A 209 -5.50 -0.57 15.04
C LEU A 209 -6.49 -1.18 16.04
N GLU A 210 -7.58 -1.78 15.58
CA GLU A 210 -8.59 -2.40 16.44
C GLU A 210 -7.99 -3.51 17.32
N GLN A 211 -7.10 -4.35 16.77
CA GLN A 211 -6.37 -5.33 17.58
C GLN A 211 -5.58 -4.68 18.73
N ARG A 212 -4.96 -3.52 18.48
CA ARG A 212 -4.24 -2.77 19.52
C ARG A 212 -5.17 -2.06 20.50
N LEU A 213 -6.37 -1.71 20.08
CA LEU A 213 -7.39 -1.10 20.92
C LEU A 213 -8.16 -2.13 21.75
N GLN A 214 -8.06 -3.42 21.46
CA GLN A 214 -8.75 -4.49 22.20
C GLN A 214 -8.59 -4.41 23.73
N PRO A 215 -7.42 -4.12 24.32
CA PRO A 215 -7.29 -3.94 25.77
C PRO A 215 -8.03 -2.73 26.34
N LEU A 216 -8.56 -1.86 25.48
CA LEU A 216 -9.33 -0.66 25.79
C LEU A 216 -10.80 -0.83 25.36
N ALA A 217 -11.23 -2.03 24.93
CA ALA A 217 -12.61 -2.27 24.54
C ALA A 217 -13.57 -2.03 25.71
N ARG A 218 -14.73 -1.44 25.41
CA ARG A 218 -15.83 -1.22 26.38
C ARG A 218 -16.67 -2.49 26.59
N HIS A 219 -16.52 -3.46 25.71
CA HIS A 219 -17.25 -4.72 25.69
C HIS A 219 -16.28 -5.89 25.50
N SER A 220 -16.60 -7.06 26.04
CA SER A 220 -15.75 -8.26 25.96
C SER A 220 -15.52 -8.74 24.52
N HIS A 221 -16.51 -8.51 23.65
CA HIS A 221 -16.45 -8.84 22.22
C HIS A 221 -16.83 -7.61 21.42
N VAL A 222 -15.88 -7.07 20.66
CA VAL A 222 -16.11 -6.00 19.68
C VAL A 222 -15.93 -6.62 18.31
N VAL A 223 -16.95 -6.51 17.47
CA VAL A 223 -16.85 -6.88 16.06
C VAL A 223 -16.04 -5.79 15.35
N PRO A 224 -14.96 -6.11 14.61
CA PRO A 224 -14.22 -5.11 13.86
C PRO A 224 -15.11 -4.34 12.88
N PHE A 225 -14.81 -3.06 12.65
CA PHE A 225 -15.61 -2.20 11.77
C PHE A 225 -15.71 -2.77 10.35
N ALA A 226 -14.57 -3.24 9.85
CA ALA A 226 -14.45 -3.82 8.52
C ALA A 226 -13.61 -5.10 8.62
N PRO A 227 -14.04 -6.20 7.97
CA PRO A 227 -13.17 -7.36 7.84
C PRO A 227 -11.96 -6.99 6.99
N ARG A 228 -10.85 -7.69 7.22
CA ARG A 228 -9.69 -7.60 6.34
C ARG A 228 -9.95 -8.43 5.09
N LEU A 229 -9.89 -7.80 3.92
CA LEU A 229 -10.01 -8.49 2.64
C LEU A 229 -8.67 -9.14 2.29
N GLU A 230 -8.68 -10.45 2.05
CA GLU A 230 -7.47 -11.22 1.74
C GLU A 230 -7.72 -12.18 0.59
N ALA A 231 -6.66 -12.48 -0.15
CA ALA A 231 -6.63 -13.66 -1.00
C ALA A 231 -6.59 -14.92 -0.12
N SER A 232 -7.17 -16.01 -0.61
CA SER A 232 -7.16 -17.33 0.02
C SER A 232 -5.76 -17.87 0.29
N VAL A 233 -4.75 -17.40 -0.45
CA VAL A 233 -3.36 -17.84 -0.32
C VAL A 233 -2.66 -16.94 0.70
N VAL A 234 -2.93 -17.18 1.97
CA VAL A 234 -2.47 -16.35 3.10
C VAL A 234 -1.03 -16.66 3.51
N SER A 235 -0.56 -17.89 3.30
CA SER A 235 0.79 -18.34 3.71
C SER A 235 1.55 -18.91 2.53
N ALA A 236 2.69 -18.30 2.21
CA ALA A 236 3.70 -18.87 1.32
C ALA A 236 4.91 -19.34 2.14
N ALA A 237 4.67 -20.12 3.21
CA ALA A 237 5.73 -20.95 3.78
C ALA A 237 6.35 -21.74 2.63
N THR A 238 7.62 -21.45 2.33
CA THR A 238 8.25 -21.58 1.01
C THR A 238 7.77 -22.83 0.27
N PRO A 239 6.76 -22.73 -0.62
CA PRO A 239 6.40 -23.86 -1.45
C PRO A 239 7.60 -24.13 -2.35
N SER A 240 7.77 -25.37 -2.80
CA SER A 240 8.50 -25.61 -4.05
C SER A 240 7.94 -24.63 -5.08
N ILE A 241 8.74 -23.63 -5.48
CA ILE A 241 8.33 -22.65 -6.49
C ILE A 241 8.28 -23.41 -7.80
N GLN A 242 7.11 -23.98 -8.08
CA GLN A 242 6.79 -24.57 -9.37
C GLN A 242 6.52 -23.42 -10.32
N ALA A 243 7.24 -23.41 -11.44
CA ALA A 243 7.08 -22.40 -12.46
C ALA A 243 5.65 -22.46 -13.00
N SER A 244 4.95 -21.33 -12.93
CA SER A 244 3.60 -21.16 -13.46
C SER A 244 3.60 -20.62 -14.90
N SER A 245 4.77 -20.32 -15.45
CA SER A 245 4.95 -19.80 -16.82
C SER A 245 4.47 -20.72 -17.93
N ASP A 246 4.39 -22.03 -17.65
CA ASP A 246 4.01 -23.06 -18.61
C ASP A 246 2.54 -23.47 -18.48
N ASN A 247 1.80 -22.87 -17.53
CA ASN A 247 0.37 -23.09 -17.39
C ASN A 247 -0.39 -22.60 -18.62
N GLN A 248 -1.52 -23.25 -18.92
CA GLN A 248 -2.34 -22.99 -20.12
C GLN A 248 -3.63 -22.19 -19.85
N GLY A 249 -3.85 -21.75 -18.61
CA GLY A 249 -5.01 -20.94 -18.24
C GLY A 249 -4.81 -19.44 -18.50
N PRO A 250 -5.55 -18.57 -17.81
CA PRO A 250 -5.51 -17.14 -18.07
C PRO A 250 -4.11 -16.56 -17.86
N ILE A 251 -3.80 -15.49 -18.59
CA ILE A 251 -2.53 -14.79 -18.48
C ILE A 251 -2.59 -13.85 -17.27
N LEU A 252 -1.63 -14.00 -16.36
CA LEU A 252 -1.45 -13.12 -15.22
C LEU A 252 -0.19 -12.27 -15.39
N ASP A 253 -0.35 -10.98 -15.65
CA ASP A 253 0.77 -10.03 -15.61
C ASP A 253 1.04 -9.60 -14.16
N LEU A 254 2.30 -9.72 -13.71
CA LEU A 254 2.78 -9.12 -12.47
C LEU A 254 3.81 -8.04 -12.80
N TYR A 255 3.44 -6.78 -12.62
CA TYR A 255 4.33 -5.63 -12.66
C TYR A 255 5.02 -5.45 -11.31
N PHE A 256 6.36 -5.53 -11.29
CA PHE A 256 7.10 -5.47 -10.03
C PHE A 256 8.49 -4.83 -10.20
N SER A 257 9.06 -4.41 -9.08
CA SER A 257 10.42 -3.88 -9.04
C SER A 257 11.22 -4.51 -7.92
N PHE A 258 12.47 -4.85 -8.19
CA PHE A 258 13.39 -5.41 -7.20
C PHE A 258 13.68 -4.49 -6.01
N ARG A 259 13.36 -3.20 -6.10
CA ARG A 259 13.49 -2.25 -4.98
C ARG A 259 12.20 -2.07 -4.17
N SER A 260 11.05 -2.55 -4.65
CA SER A 260 9.80 -2.40 -3.90
C SER A 260 9.67 -3.48 -2.81
N PRO A 261 9.58 -3.10 -1.53
CA PRO A 261 9.40 -4.07 -0.44
C PRO A 261 8.02 -4.76 -0.52
N TYR A 262 6.98 -4.07 -1.01
CA TYR A 262 5.69 -4.70 -1.26
C TYR A 262 5.73 -5.71 -2.40
N SER A 263 6.54 -5.46 -3.45
CA SER A 263 6.75 -6.45 -4.51
C SER A 263 7.35 -7.75 -3.97
N TRP A 264 8.19 -7.69 -2.93
CA TRP A 264 8.72 -8.90 -2.29
C TRP A 264 7.60 -9.71 -1.65
N ILE A 265 6.78 -9.09 -0.79
CA ILE A 265 5.75 -9.84 -0.07
C ILE A 265 4.62 -10.30 -0.98
N VAL A 266 4.42 -9.67 -2.13
CA VAL A 266 3.42 -10.07 -3.14
C VAL A 266 3.90 -11.23 -4.01
N LEU A 267 5.17 -11.27 -4.40
CA LEU A 267 5.68 -12.22 -5.40
C LEU A 267 5.40 -13.70 -5.06
N PRO A 268 5.74 -14.23 -3.85
CA PRO A 268 5.42 -15.61 -3.51
C PRO A 268 3.91 -15.91 -3.51
N ARG A 269 3.08 -14.94 -3.09
CA ARG A 269 1.62 -15.10 -3.04
C ARG A 269 1.00 -15.09 -4.44
N VAL A 270 1.50 -14.28 -5.35
CA VAL A 270 1.06 -14.23 -6.76
C VAL A 270 1.43 -15.51 -7.50
N ILE A 271 2.63 -16.05 -7.30
CA ILE A 271 3.03 -17.36 -7.86
C ILE A 271 2.07 -18.45 -7.36
N ALA A 272 1.76 -18.46 -6.06
CA ALA A 272 0.86 -19.45 -5.50
C ALA A 272 -0.59 -19.30 -6.01
N LEU A 273 -1.07 -18.07 -6.23
CA LEU A 273 -2.34 -17.81 -6.92
C LEU A 273 -2.30 -18.29 -8.38
N ALA A 274 -1.22 -18.01 -9.12
CA ALA A 274 -1.07 -18.45 -10.49
C ALA A 274 -1.18 -19.98 -10.59
N ASN A 275 -0.48 -20.70 -9.72
CA ASN A 275 -0.55 -22.16 -9.66
C ASN A 275 -1.95 -22.67 -9.27
N LYS A 276 -2.59 -22.06 -8.26
CA LYS A 276 -3.95 -22.42 -7.83
C LYS A 276 -4.98 -22.33 -8.95
N TYR A 277 -4.84 -21.33 -9.83
CA TYR A 277 -5.76 -21.05 -10.93
C TYR A 277 -5.26 -21.52 -12.29
N HIS A 278 -4.17 -22.29 -12.34
CA HIS A 278 -3.50 -22.69 -13.58
C HIS A 278 -3.27 -21.50 -14.53
N ALA A 279 -2.99 -20.33 -13.99
CA ALA A 279 -2.75 -19.11 -14.75
C ALA A 279 -1.28 -19.05 -15.18
N ARG A 280 -1.04 -18.53 -16.38
CA ARG A 280 0.29 -18.28 -16.90
C ARG A 280 0.84 -16.97 -16.34
N LEU A 281 1.77 -17.04 -15.39
CA LEU A 281 2.40 -15.84 -14.84
C LEU A 281 3.43 -15.24 -15.81
N ARG A 282 3.29 -13.95 -16.11
CA ARG A 282 4.28 -13.13 -16.81
C ARG A 282 4.91 -12.14 -15.84
N LEU A 283 6.21 -12.25 -15.65
CA LEU A 283 7.00 -11.36 -14.82
C LEU A 283 7.35 -10.07 -15.56
N ARG A 284 6.57 -9.02 -15.36
CA ARG A 284 6.71 -7.70 -15.99
C ARG A 284 7.58 -6.77 -15.13
N PHE A 285 8.89 -6.96 -15.16
CA PHE A 285 9.79 -6.15 -14.34
C PHE A 285 9.90 -4.69 -14.83
N VAL A 286 10.01 -3.74 -13.89
CA VAL A 286 10.23 -2.31 -14.16
C VAL A 286 11.35 -1.71 -13.30
N LEU A 287 12.00 -0.66 -13.81
CA LEU A 287 13.03 0.08 -13.07
C LEU A 287 12.42 0.87 -11.89
N PRO A 288 13.13 0.97 -10.74
CA PRO A 288 12.66 1.74 -9.59
C PRO A 288 12.48 3.23 -9.89
N MET A 289 11.43 3.83 -9.33
CA MET A 289 11.14 5.27 -9.53
C MET A 289 12.30 6.21 -9.16
N VAL A 290 13.06 5.89 -8.11
CA VAL A 290 14.21 6.73 -7.67
C VAL A 290 15.36 6.70 -8.65
N MET A 291 15.52 5.62 -9.41
CA MET A 291 16.49 5.57 -10.49
C MET A 291 16.06 6.42 -11.69
N ARG A 292 14.88 7.04 -11.62
CA ARG A 292 14.34 8.00 -12.59
C ARG A 292 14.41 9.46 -12.06
N GLY A 293 15.18 9.73 -11.00
CA GLY A 293 15.43 11.09 -10.49
C GLY A 293 14.46 11.63 -9.43
N LEU A 294 13.55 10.80 -8.91
CA LEU A 294 12.56 11.21 -7.91
C LEU A 294 13.04 10.89 -6.48
N PRO A 295 13.31 11.89 -5.61
CA PRO A 295 13.68 11.63 -4.22
C PRO A 295 12.51 10.98 -3.45
N ILE A 296 12.81 10.09 -2.50
CA ILE A 296 11.80 9.53 -1.58
C ILE A 296 12.00 10.17 -0.21
N PRO A 297 10.99 10.88 0.33
CA PRO A 297 11.04 11.43 1.69
C PRO A 297 11.31 10.35 2.75
N ASP A 298 12.02 10.71 3.81
CA ASP A 298 12.39 9.77 4.87
C ASP A 298 11.16 9.19 5.60
N ALA A 299 10.13 10.01 5.85
CA ALA A 299 8.84 9.59 6.37
C ALA A 299 8.25 8.44 5.54
N LYS A 300 8.20 8.61 4.21
CA LYS A 300 7.75 7.58 3.27
C LYS A 300 8.61 6.33 3.34
N ARG A 301 9.94 6.47 3.37
CA ARG A 301 10.84 5.31 3.47
C ARG A 301 10.59 4.50 4.74
N PHE A 302 10.53 5.16 5.90
CA PHE A 302 10.40 4.47 7.19
C PHE A 302 9.03 3.86 7.40
N TYR A 303 7.96 4.57 7.01
CA TYR A 303 6.60 4.05 7.06
C TYR A 303 6.47 2.78 6.23
N ILE A 304 6.84 2.83 4.94
CA ILE A 304 6.68 1.71 4.01
C ILE A 304 7.46 0.47 4.47
N VAL A 305 8.69 0.64 5.00
CA VAL A 305 9.47 -0.47 5.55
C VAL A 305 8.80 -1.07 6.78
N SER A 306 8.29 -0.25 7.69
CA SER A 306 7.66 -0.71 8.94
C SER A 306 6.32 -1.39 8.68
N ASP A 307 5.51 -0.84 7.78
CA ASP A 307 4.25 -1.44 7.34
C ASP A 307 4.50 -2.76 6.59
N THR A 308 5.43 -2.78 5.62
CA THR A 308 5.79 -4.02 4.93
C THR A 308 6.26 -5.09 5.90
N LYS A 309 7.02 -4.73 6.95
CA LYS A 309 7.43 -5.70 7.98
C LYS A 309 6.22 -6.30 8.69
N ARG A 310 5.25 -5.46 9.10
CA ARG A 310 4.02 -5.90 9.78
C ARG A 310 3.21 -6.86 8.89
N GLU A 311 3.07 -6.51 7.61
CA GLU A 311 2.35 -7.34 6.65
C GLU A 311 3.11 -8.64 6.30
N ALA A 312 4.44 -8.59 6.20
CA ALA A 312 5.27 -9.78 5.99
C ALA A 312 5.12 -10.80 7.14
N GLU A 313 5.16 -10.34 8.40
CA GLU A 313 4.97 -11.20 9.57
C GLU A 313 3.62 -11.89 9.57
N ARG A 314 2.55 -11.16 9.19
CA ARG A 314 1.20 -11.70 9.11
C ARG A 314 1.09 -12.86 8.14
N VAL A 315 1.75 -12.77 6.99
CA VAL A 315 1.74 -13.81 5.94
C VAL A 315 2.89 -14.81 6.08
N GLY A 316 3.63 -14.78 7.20
CA GLY A 316 4.73 -15.70 7.49
C GLY A 316 5.97 -15.53 6.61
N LEU A 317 6.14 -14.38 5.96
CA LEU A 317 7.29 -14.09 5.10
C LEU A 317 8.44 -13.41 5.87
N PRO A 318 9.70 -13.80 5.60
CA PRO A 318 10.83 -13.16 6.24
C PRO A 318 11.07 -11.75 5.66
N PHE A 319 11.42 -10.81 6.52
CA PHE A 319 11.68 -9.42 6.17
C PHE A 319 12.44 -8.71 7.29
N GLY A 320 13.34 -7.78 6.95
CA GLY A 320 13.89 -6.80 7.89
C GLY A 320 15.40 -6.58 7.80
N MET A 321 16.17 -7.59 7.37
CA MET A 321 17.61 -7.42 7.11
C MET A 321 17.83 -6.90 5.69
N ILE A 322 17.55 -5.61 5.49
CA ILE A 322 17.46 -5.04 4.14
C ILE A 322 18.83 -4.58 3.62
N ALA A 323 19.23 -5.12 2.47
CA ALA A 323 20.31 -4.63 1.63
C ALA A 323 19.74 -3.92 0.39
N ASP A 324 19.30 -2.65 0.56
CA ASP A 324 18.63 -1.86 -0.48
C ASP A 324 19.35 -1.98 -1.85
N PRO A 325 18.67 -2.56 -2.87
CA PRO A 325 19.29 -2.91 -4.14
C PRO A 325 19.41 -1.73 -5.11
N VAL A 326 19.09 -0.49 -4.70
CA VAL A 326 19.12 0.69 -5.58
C VAL A 326 20.39 0.83 -6.44
N GLY A 327 20.20 1.18 -7.71
CA GLY A 327 21.25 1.36 -8.71
C GLY A 327 21.74 0.02 -9.29
N LYS A 328 23.06 -0.14 -9.39
CA LYS A 328 23.74 -1.33 -9.95
C LYS A 328 23.20 -2.69 -9.48
N PRO A 329 22.87 -2.93 -8.19
CA PRO A 329 22.31 -4.23 -7.78
C PRO A 329 20.97 -4.55 -8.46
N THR A 330 20.07 -3.57 -8.59
CA THR A 330 18.82 -3.73 -9.35
C THR A 330 19.10 -4.02 -10.81
N GLU A 331 19.97 -3.25 -11.47
CA GLU A 331 20.30 -3.47 -12.90
C GLU A 331 20.86 -4.87 -13.15
N ARG A 332 21.79 -5.31 -12.30
CA ARG A 332 22.38 -6.66 -12.35
C ARG A 332 21.33 -7.74 -12.12
N GLY A 333 20.41 -7.53 -11.16
CA GLY A 333 19.28 -8.43 -10.94
C GLY A 333 18.37 -8.52 -12.16
N LEU A 334 17.99 -7.39 -12.77
CA LEU A 334 17.11 -7.36 -13.93
C LEU A 334 17.75 -8.03 -15.16
N ALA A 335 19.06 -7.86 -15.36
CA ALA A 335 19.80 -8.55 -16.40
C ALA A 335 19.71 -10.06 -16.26
N VAL A 336 19.96 -10.59 -15.04
CA VAL A 336 19.82 -12.03 -14.75
C VAL A 336 18.38 -12.50 -14.87
N LEU A 337 17.41 -11.72 -14.37
CA LEU A 337 15.99 -12.07 -14.46
C LEU A 337 15.53 -12.22 -15.91
N HIS A 338 15.96 -11.31 -16.79
CA HIS A 338 15.61 -11.35 -18.22
C HIS A 338 16.03 -12.68 -18.85
N HIS A 339 17.26 -13.13 -18.63
CA HIS A 339 17.76 -14.43 -19.09
C HIS A 339 17.06 -15.59 -18.38
N ALA A 340 16.82 -15.47 -17.08
CA ALA A 340 16.18 -16.52 -16.28
C ALA A 340 14.75 -16.80 -16.77
N ILE A 341 14.01 -15.79 -17.23
CA ILE A 341 12.67 -15.96 -17.81
C ILE A 341 12.71 -16.83 -19.06
N GLU A 342 13.69 -16.63 -19.96
CA GLU A 342 13.84 -17.43 -21.19
C GLU A 342 14.12 -18.92 -20.91
N HIS A 343 14.60 -19.24 -19.72
CA HIS A 343 14.97 -20.59 -19.30
C HIS A 343 14.06 -21.17 -18.21
N ASN A 344 12.84 -20.64 -18.04
CA ASN A 344 11.86 -21.07 -17.03
C ASN A 344 12.38 -21.02 -15.56
N LYS A 345 13.36 -20.15 -15.30
CA LYS A 345 13.96 -19.89 -13.97
C LYS A 345 13.60 -18.53 -13.39
N GLY A 346 12.79 -17.74 -14.11
CA GLY A 346 12.46 -16.35 -13.76
C GLY A 346 11.81 -16.21 -12.39
N GLU A 347 10.80 -17.03 -12.08
CA GLU A 347 10.09 -16.99 -10.79
C GLU A 347 11.01 -17.36 -9.62
N ALA A 348 11.74 -18.47 -9.73
CA ALA A 348 12.69 -18.92 -8.72
C ALA A 348 13.80 -17.87 -8.47
N PHE A 349 14.32 -17.26 -9.53
CA PHE A 349 15.33 -16.21 -9.41
C PHE A 349 14.76 -14.94 -8.78
N ALA A 350 13.56 -14.49 -9.18
CA ALA A 350 12.93 -13.32 -8.61
C ALA A 350 12.68 -13.48 -7.10
N VAL A 351 12.17 -14.65 -6.67
CA VAL A 351 11.98 -14.98 -5.24
C VAL A 351 13.33 -15.00 -4.52
N SER A 352 14.33 -15.66 -5.08
CA SER A 352 15.69 -15.73 -4.50
C SER A 352 16.27 -14.33 -4.30
N PHE A 353 16.23 -13.49 -5.33
CA PHE A 353 16.77 -12.14 -5.31
C PHE A 353 16.07 -11.30 -4.24
N MET A 354 14.74 -11.23 -4.27
CA MET A 354 13.97 -10.38 -3.36
C MET A 354 14.08 -10.84 -1.90
N ARG A 355 14.01 -12.15 -1.63
CA ARG A 355 14.29 -12.71 -0.30
C ARG A 355 15.69 -12.31 0.17
N GLY A 356 16.69 -12.50 -0.70
CA GLY A 356 18.08 -12.19 -0.42
C GLY A 356 18.29 -10.74 0.02
N VAL A 357 17.69 -9.78 -0.68
CA VAL A 357 17.89 -8.35 -0.41
C VAL A 357 16.97 -7.79 0.67
N PHE A 358 15.75 -8.32 0.88
CA PHE A 358 14.81 -7.77 1.87
C PHE A 358 14.82 -8.50 3.22
N ALA A 359 15.28 -9.75 3.26
CA ALA A 359 15.23 -10.57 4.46
C ALA A 359 16.60 -11.05 4.94
N GLU A 360 17.59 -11.16 4.05
CA GLU A 360 18.87 -11.84 4.34
C GLU A 360 20.09 -10.94 4.17
N GLY A 361 19.91 -9.65 3.88
CA GLY A 361 21.00 -8.68 3.78
C GLY A 361 22.03 -9.00 2.68
N ILE A 362 21.69 -9.82 1.69
CA ILE A 362 22.62 -10.25 0.64
C ILE A 362 22.96 -9.08 -0.27
N ASN A 363 24.25 -8.85 -0.46
CA ASN A 363 24.74 -7.79 -1.32
C ASN A 363 24.69 -8.20 -2.82
N ALA A 364 23.60 -7.91 -3.51
CA ALA A 364 23.49 -8.14 -4.95
C ALA A 364 24.41 -7.25 -5.85
N ARG A 365 25.19 -6.32 -5.27
CA ARG A 365 26.21 -5.55 -6.02
C ARG A 365 27.45 -6.39 -6.33
N SER A 366 27.82 -7.27 -5.41
CA SER A 366 29.02 -8.12 -5.53
C SER A 366 28.71 -9.37 -6.33
N ASP A 367 29.70 -9.86 -7.08
CA ASP A 367 29.58 -11.09 -7.86
C ASP A 367 29.24 -12.29 -6.97
N SER A 368 29.92 -12.45 -5.82
CA SER A 368 29.61 -13.53 -4.87
C SER A 368 28.18 -13.48 -4.33
N GLY A 369 27.71 -12.28 -3.98
CA GLY A 369 26.35 -12.06 -3.50
C GLY A 369 25.31 -12.34 -4.58
N LEU A 370 25.52 -11.87 -5.81
CA LEU A 370 24.61 -12.15 -6.93
C LEU A 370 24.63 -13.63 -7.29
N LEU A 371 25.81 -14.25 -7.38
CA LEU A 371 25.96 -15.67 -7.69
C LEU A 371 25.23 -16.55 -6.67
N LYS A 372 25.29 -16.21 -5.37
CA LYS A 372 24.49 -16.90 -4.34
C LYS A 372 22.98 -16.86 -4.63
N LEU A 373 22.48 -15.74 -5.15
CA LEU A 373 21.07 -15.59 -5.53
C LEU A 373 20.75 -16.39 -6.79
N CYS A 374 21.66 -16.39 -7.78
CA CYS A 374 21.57 -17.17 -9.00
C CYS A 374 21.52 -18.68 -8.72
N GLN A 375 22.45 -19.19 -7.90
CA GLN A 375 22.59 -20.62 -7.61
C GLN A 375 21.35 -21.22 -6.94
N ARG A 376 20.64 -20.44 -6.10
CA ARG A 376 19.35 -20.86 -5.52
C ARG A 376 18.25 -21.10 -6.56
N ALA A 377 18.36 -20.49 -7.72
CA ALA A 377 17.46 -20.67 -8.86
C ALA A 377 18.06 -21.59 -9.94
N GLY A 378 19.17 -22.29 -9.64
CA GLY A 378 19.85 -23.17 -10.59
C GLY A 378 20.54 -22.43 -11.74
N ILE A 379 20.92 -21.15 -11.55
CA ILE A 379 21.68 -20.35 -12.51
C ILE A 379 23.17 -20.41 -12.13
N ASN A 380 24.02 -20.91 -13.03
CA ASN A 380 25.46 -21.04 -12.79
C ASN A 380 26.21 -19.71 -13.06
N VAL A 381 27.52 -19.73 -12.86
CA VAL A 381 28.36 -18.52 -12.97
C VAL A 381 28.49 -18.06 -14.41
N GLU A 382 28.55 -18.98 -15.37
CA GLU A 382 28.62 -18.70 -16.80
C GLU A 382 27.34 -18.02 -17.29
N GLN A 383 26.17 -18.55 -16.92
CA GLN A 383 24.86 -17.95 -17.20
C GLN A 383 24.72 -16.57 -16.56
N MET A 384 25.18 -16.39 -15.31
CA MET A 384 25.19 -15.09 -14.67
C MET A 384 26.04 -14.09 -15.45
N HIS A 385 27.25 -14.45 -15.87
CA HIS A 385 28.13 -13.56 -16.63
C HIS A 385 27.56 -13.23 -18.01
N ALA A 386 27.00 -14.21 -18.72
CA ALA A 386 26.31 -13.99 -20.00
C ALA A 386 25.16 -13.00 -19.84
N ALA A 387 24.33 -13.16 -18.81
CA ALA A 387 23.23 -12.24 -18.53
C ALA A 387 23.72 -10.81 -18.22
N LEU A 388 24.82 -10.67 -17.47
CA LEU A 388 25.39 -9.36 -17.13
C LEU A 388 25.99 -8.62 -18.34
N ALA A 389 26.39 -9.34 -19.38
CA ALA A 389 26.86 -8.75 -20.64
C ALA A 389 25.71 -8.25 -21.53
N ASP A 390 24.48 -8.71 -21.29
CA ASP A 390 23.31 -8.34 -22.06
C ASP A 390 22.62 -7.09 -21.52
N THR A 391 22.32 -6.14 -22.42
CA THR A 391 21.65 -4.89 -22.10
C THR A 391 20.18 -4.83 -22.55
N ARG A 392 19.69 -5.85 -23.27
CA ARG A 392 18.32 -5.90 -23.85
C ARG A 392 17.22 -5.81 -22.81
N TRP A 393 17.49 -6.24 -21.58
CA TRP A 393 16.57 -6.10 -20.45
C TRP A 393 16.09 -4.65 -20.24
N ARG A 394 16.88 -3.64 -20.62
CA ARG A 394 16.49 -2.22 -20.49
C ARG A 394 15.28 -1.88 -21.36
N ALA A 395 15.31 -2.32 -22.62
CA ALA A 395 14.18 -2.10 -23.54
C ALA A 395 12.93 -2.85 -23.06
N VAL A 396 13.09 -4.07 -22.54
CA VAL A 396 11.99 -4.85 -21.95
C VAL A 396 11.41 -4.15 -20.71
N ALA A 397 12.26 -3.63 -19.81
CA ALA A 397 11.81 -2.88 -18.64
C ALA A 397 11.01 -1.62 -19.01
N GLU A 398 11.45 -0.92 -20.05
CA GLU A 398 10.79 0.29 -20.54
C GLU A 398 9.46 -0.02 -21.22
N ALA A 399 9.41 -1.04 -22.07
CA ALA A 399 8.16 -1.50 -22.67
C ALA A 399 7.13 -1.95 -21.61
N ASN A 400 7.56 -2.69 -20.59
CA ASN A 400 6.70 -3.06 -19.46
C ASN A 400 6.19 -1.83 -18.70
N ARG A 401 7.02 -0.80 -18.52
CA ARG A 401 6.64 0.46 -17.86
C ARG A 401 5.58 1.21 -18.68
N GLU A 402 5.80 1.35 -19.98
CA GLU A 402 4.83 2.00 -20.87
C GLU A 402 3.49 1.26 -20.90
N GLU A 403 3.51 -0.07 -20.93
CA GLU A 403 2.30 -0.89 -20.87
C GLU A 403 1.55 -0.68 -19.54
N MET A 404 2.26 -0.68 -18.41
CA MET A 404 1.67 -0.41 -17.09
C MET A 404 1.01 0.98 -17.05
N PHE A 405 1.67 2.00 -17.59
CA PHE A 405 1.16 3.37 -17.65
C PHE A 405 -0.10 3.49 -18.51
N LYS A 406 -0.17 2.75 -19.62
CA LYS A 406 -1.35 2.68 -20.50
C LYS A 406 -2.57 2.07 -19.77
N GLN A 407 -2.35 1.26 -18.74
CA GLN A 407 -3.39 0.67 -17.90
C GLN A 407 -3.84 1.59 -16.75
N GLY A 408 -3.36 2.84 -16.70
CA GLY A 408 -3.70 3.79 -15.64
C GLY A 408 -2.93 3.58 -14.33
N ILE A 409 -1.94 2.69 -14.29
CA ILE A 409 -1.14 2.42 -13.09
C ILE A 409 0.31 2.89 -13.30
N TRP A 410 0.90 3.49 -12.27
CA TRP A 410 2.27 4.01 -12.29
C TRP A 410 3.19 3.37 -11.25
N GLY A 411 2.61 2.64 -10.29
CA GLY A 411 3.28 2.04 -9.14
C GLY A 411 3.33 0.52 -9.18
N VAL A 412 4.15 -0.06 -8.31
CA VAL A 412 4.32 -1.51 -8.17
C VAL A 412 4.25 -1.94 -6.70
N PRO A 413 3.85 -3.19 -6.38
CA PRO A 413 3.40 -4.23 -7.30
C PRO A 413 2.03 -3.91 -7.91
N ALA A 414 1.84 -4.27 -9.16
CA ALA A 414 0.55 -4.21 -9.83
C ALA A 414 0.33 -5.49 -10.64
N PHE A 415 -0.92 -5.83 -10.90
CA PHE A 415 -1.26 -7.08 -11.57
C PHE A 415 -2.51 -6.94 -12.43
N ARG A 416 -2.59 -7.76 -13.48
CA ARG A 416 -3.73 -7.81 -14.40
C ARG A 416 -3.92 -9.24 -14.89
N VAL A 417 -5.17 -9.67 -14.98
CA VAL A 417 -5.54 -10.96 -15.60
C VAL A 417 -6.10 -10.68 -17.00
N ASN A 418 -5.51 -11.29 -18.03
CA ASN A 418 -5.85 -11.08 -19.45
C ASN A 418 -5.92 -9.57 -19.78
N GLU A 419 -6.96 -9.15 -20.51
CA GLU A 419 -7.29 -7.75 -20.83
C GLU A 419 -8.16 -7.08 -19.75
N GLY A 420 -8.28 -7.68 -18.57
CA GLY A 420 -9.07 -7.14 -17.46
C GLY A 420 -8.51 -5.85 -16.86
N SER A 421 -9.23 -5.31 -15.86
CA SER A 421 -8.75 -4.15 -15.11
C SER A 421 -7.45 -4.48 -14.36
N ALA A 422 -6.42 -3.66 -14.52
CA ALA A 422 -5.22 -3.77 -13.72
C ALA A 422 -5.49 -3.28 -12.29
N HIS A 423 -4.79 -3.85 -11.32
CA HIS A 423 -4.90 -3.56 -9.89
C HIS A 423 -3.54 -3.26 -9.27
N TRP A 424 -3.46 -2.36 -8.28
CA TRP A 424 -2.21 -1.94 -7.64
C TRP A 424 -2.22 -2.22 -6.13
N GLY A 425 -1.05 -2.61 -5.62
CA GLY A 425 -0.81 -2.77 -4.19
C GLY A 425 -1.03 -4.19 -3.67
N GLN A 426 -0.35 -4.49 -2.56
CA GLN A 426 -0.46 -5.81 -1.92
C GLN A 426 -1.85 -6.07 -1.33
N ASP A 427 -2.56 -4.98 -1.02
CA ASP A 427 -3.87 -4.95 -0.38
C ASP A 427 -5.02 -5.25 -1.36
N ARG A 428 -4.70 -5.50 -2.64
CA ARG A 428 -5.66 -5.84 -3.70
C ARG A 428 -5.49 -7.25 -4.24
N LEU A 429 -4.73 -8.11 -3.56
CA LEU A 429 -4.60 -9.53 -3.96
C LEU A 429 -5.95 -10.27 -3.98
N TRP A 430 -6.92 -9.84 -3.18
CA TRP A 430 -8.28 -10.38 -3.22
C TRP A 430 -9.02 -10.04 -4.54
N LEU A 431 -8.77 -8.86 -5.14
CA LEU A 431 -9.27 -8.50 -6.47
C LEU A 431 -8.59 -9.33 -7.56
N LEU A 432 -7.27 -9.56 -7.44
CA LEU A 432 -6.56 -10.47 -8.33
C LEU A 432 -7.21 -11.86 -8.33
N GLU A 433 -7.41 -12.42 -7.14
CA GLU A 433 -8.03 -13.74 -7.02
C GLU A 433 -9.46 -13.76 -7.58
N LYS A 434 -10.24 -12.70 -7.36
CA LYS A 434 -11.58 -12.55 -7.97
C LYS A 434 -11.50 -12.60 -9.50
N GLN A 435 -10.56 -11.89 -10.12
CA GLN A 435 -10.37 -11.91 -11.57
C GLN A 435 -9.89 -13.26 -12.10
N LEU A 436 -8.98 -13.93 -11.38
CA LEU A 436 -8.53 -15.27 -11.73
C LEU A 436 -9.69 -16.27 -11.68
N ARG A 437 -10.53 -16.23 -10.63
CA ARG A 437 -11.73 -17.07 -10.53
C ARG A 437 -12.68 -16.85 -11.70
N GLN A 438 -12.95 -15.59 -12.06
CA GLN A 438 -13.80 -15.25 -13.20
C GLN A 438 -13.22 -15.77 -14.52
N ALA A 439 -11.91 -15.64 -14.73
CA ALA A 439 -11.25 -16.06 -15.96
C ALA A 439 -11.09 -17.59 -16.10
N THR A 440 -11.19 -18.34 -14.99
CA THR A 440 -11.11 -19.81 -14.97
C THR A 440 -12.47 -20.50 -14.96
N THR A 441 -13.54 -19.76 -14.69
CA THR A 441 -14.91 -20.29 -14.70
C THR A 441 -15.47 -20.10 -16.11
N PRO A 442 -16.01 -21.14 -16.79
CA PRO A 442 -16.66 -20.96 -18.08
C PRO A 442 -17.77 -19.91 -17.97
N ALA A 443 -17.89 -19.02 -18.96
CA ALA A 443 -19.07 -18.16 -19.04
C ALA A 443 -20.31 -19.06 -19.12
N PRO A 444 -21.41 -18.75 -18.41
CA PRO A 444 -22.64 -19.50 -18.60
C PRO A 444 -23.03 -19.41 -20.08
N ASP A 445 -23.28 -20.57 -20.71
CA ASP A 445 -23.68 -20.65 -22.11
C ASP A 445 -24.79 -19.63 -22.38
N ALA A 446 -24.55 -18.73 -23.33
CA ALA A 446 -25.58 -17.81 -23.78
C ALA A 446 -26.76 -18.66 -24.32
N PRO A 447 -28.00 -18.40 -23.89
CA PRO A 447 -29.13 -19.16 -24.40
C PRO A 447 -29.20 -18.98 -25.92
N HIS A 448 -29.20 -20.11 -26.63
CA HIS A 448 -29.31 -20.24 -28.08
C HIS A 448 -30.63 -19.67 -28.61
#